data_AF-A0A5J4TDJ6-F1
#
_entry.id   AF-A0A5J4TDJ6-F1
#
_cell.length_a   1.000
_cell.length_b   1.000
_cell.length_c   1.000
_cell.angle_alpha   90.00
_cell.angle_beta   90.00
_cell.angle_gamma   90.00
#
_symmetry.space_group_name_H-M   'P 1'
#
loop_
_entity.id
_entity.type
_entity.pdbx_description
1 polymer ?
#
loop_
_entity_poly.entity_id
_entity_poly.type
_entity_poly.pdbx_seq_one_letter_code
_entity_poly.pdbx_strand_id
1 'polypeptide(L)'
;CKDCVIFSQSGSVFHNGKTKAGNRVINDNDTVSIEVNMKCSPRTATLFINDYQQIIFASGIPESVQFWFKLNYQNDSVTVVSLKRLNRPTSVKIPREKYVKWE
;
A
#
# COMPACT_ATOMS: atom_id res chain seq x y z
N CYS A 1 -12.16 -10.07 2.09
CA CYS A 1 -10.75 -9.68 2.26
C CYS A 1 -10.57 -9.16 3.69
N LYS A 2 -10.58 -10.06 4.68
CA LYS A 2 -10.27 -9.72 6.08
C LYS A 2 -8.77 -9.79 6.32
N ASP A 3 -8.13 -10.77 5.69
CA ASP A 3 -6.70 -11.05 5.86
C ASP A 3 -5.83 -10.33 4.83
N CYS A 4 -6.34 -9.24 4.25
CA CYS A 4 -5.62 -8.44 3.27
C CYS A 4 -6.01 -6.97 3.30
N VAL A 5 -5.06 -6.13 2.89
CA VAL A 5 -5.30 -4.75 2.43
C VAL A 5 -4.91 -4.71 0.95
N ILE A 6 -5.73 -4.07 0.14
CA ILE A 6 -5.51 -3.96 -1.31
C ILE A 6 -5.34 -2.49 -1.65
N PHE A 7 -4.17 -2.12 -2.16
CA PHE A 7 -3.96 -0.88 -2.89
C PHE A 7 -4.28 -1.15 -4.36
N SER A 8 -5.42 -0.65 -4.83
CA SER A 8 -5.90 -0.93 -6.18
C SER A 8 -5.38 0.06 -7.20
N GLN A 9 -5.40 -0.35 -8.48
CA GLN A 9 -5.07 0.49 -9.61
C GLN A 9 -5.89 1.79 -9.65
N SER A 10 -7.16 1.77 -9.27
CA SER A 10 -8.04 2.95 -9.29
C SER A 10 -7.73 3.99 -8.19
N GLY A 11 -6.66 3.81 -7.40
CA GLY A 11 -6.32 4.71 -6.29
C GLY A 11 -7.18 4.49 -5.04
N SER A 12 -7.93 3.39 -4.98
CA SER A 12 -8.70 2.98 -3.80
C SER A 12 -7.94 1.98 -2.94
N VAL A 13 -8.14 2.07 -1.63
CA VAL A 13 -7.65 1.11 -0.63
C VAL A 13 -8.82 0.30 -0.09
N PHE A 14 -8.74 -1.02 -0.18
CA PHE A 14 -9.78 -1.95 0.25
C PHE A 14 -9.32 -2.79 1.43
N HIS A 15 -10.19 -2.95 2.42
CA HIS A 15 -10.01 -3.90 3.52
C HIS A 15 -11.36 -4.23 4.14
N ASN A 16 -11.62 -5.51 4.37
CA ASN A 16 -12.81 -6.01 5.05
C ASN A 16 -14.14 -5.39 4.55
N GLY A 17 -14.30 -5.31 3.22
CA GLY A 17 -15.48 -4.72 2.58
C GLY A 17 -15.57 -3.19 2.64
N LYS A 18 -14.62 -2.52 3.32
CA LYS A 18 -14.49 -1.07 3.39
C LYS A 18 -13.56 -0.59 2.29
N THR A 19 -13.93 0.54 1.67
CA THR A 19 -13.17 1.17 0.60
C THR A 19 -12.89 2.61 0.96
N LYS A 20 -11.65 3.06 0.74
CA LYS A 20 -11.31 4.49 0.76
C LYS A 20 -10.63 4.88 -0.53
N ALA A 21 -11.19 5.88 -1.21
CA ALA A 21 -10.62 6.46 -2.42
C ALA A 21 -9.89 7.77 -2.12
N GLY A 22 -8.88 8.08 -2.93
CA GLY A 22 -8.14 9.35 -2.84
C GLY A 22 -6.65 9.26 -3.15
N ASN A 23 -6.08 8.06 -3.32
CA ASN A 23 -4.74 7.93 -3.89
C ASN A 23 -4.80 8.19 -5.39
N ARG A 24 -3.64 8.48 -5.99
CA ARG A 24 -3.51 8.56 -7.44
C ARG A 24 -3.81 7.20 -8.08
N VAL A 25 -4.35 7.23 -9.29
CA VAL A 25 -4.45 6.04 -10.15
C VAL A 25 -3.04 5.53 -10.49
N ILE A 26 -2.86 4.22 -10.47
CA ILE A 26 -1.65 3.53 -10.93
C ILE A 26 -1.80 3.31 -12.43
N ASN A 27 -0.86 3.83 -13.21
CA ASN A 27 -0.86 3.69 -14.67
C ASN A 27 0.26 2.77 -15.15
N ASP A 28 0.22 2.42 -16.43
CA ASP A 28 1.32 1.70 -17.07
C ASP A 28 2.64 2.47 -16.90
N ASN A 29 3.71 1.73 -16.66
CA ASN A 29 5.06 2.23 -16.37
C ASN A 29 5.23 2.96 -15.04
N ASP A 30 4.19 3.07 -14.19
CA ASP A 30 4.37 3.52 -12.82
C ASP A 30 5.18 2.51 -12.00
N THR A 31 6.11 3.00 -11.18
CA THR A 31 6.75 2.21 -10.14
C THR A 31 5.91 2.29 -8.87
N VAL A 32 5.39 1.14 -8.43
CA VAL A 32 4.61 1.03 -7.20
C VAL A 32 5.45 0.42 -6.10
N SER A 33 5.49 1.08 -4.94
CA SER A 33 6.16 0.56 -3.75
C SER A 33 5.22 0.55 -2.55
N ILE A 34 5.33 -0.47 -1.71
CA ILE A 34 4.65 -0.55 -0.42
C ILE A 34 5.72 -0.61 0.66
N GLU A 35 5.78 0.40 1.51
CA GLU A 35 6.61 0.38 2.71
C GLU A 35 5.77 -0.14 3.88
N VAL A 36 6.22 -1.21 4.53
CA VAL A 36 5.65 -1.68 5.81
C VAL A 36 6.53 -1.24 6.97
N ASN A 37 5.97 -0.45 7.88
CA ASN A 37 6.66 -0.08 9.11
C ASN A 37 6.24 -1.04 10.23
N MET A 38 7.03 -2.10 10.39
CA MET A 38 6.78 -3.14 11.41
C MET A 38 7.26 -2.73 12.81
N LYS A 39 7.95 -1.58 12.95
CA LYS A 39 8.52 -1.10 14.22
C LYS A 39 7.63 -0.11 14.94
N CYS A 40 6.71 0.57 14.25
CA CYS A 40 5.78 1.50 14.89
C CYS A 40 4.56 0.77 15.47
N SER A 41 3.92 1.42 16.45
CA SER A 41 2.65 0.98 17.03
C SER A 41 1.64 2.12 16.90
N PRO A 42 0.58 1.99 16.07
CA PRO A 42 0.25 0.82 15.23
C PRO A 42 1.21 0.63 14.05
N ARG A 43 1.44 -0.61 13.61
CA ARG A 43 2.19 -0.93 12.38
C ARG A 43 1.47 -0.42 11.15
N THR A 44 2.19 0.01 10.12
CA THR A 44 1.59 0.64 8.93
C THR A 44 2.05 -0.01 7.63
N ALA A 45 1.23 0.12 6.59
CA ALA A 45 1.59 -0.10 5.20
C ALA A 45 1.27 1.15 4.37
N THR A 46 2.27 1.74 3.74
CA THR A 46 2.18 3.02 3.03
C THR A 46 2.46 2.80 1.55
N LEU A 47 1.58 3.32 0.69
CA LEU A 47 1.71 3.25 -0.76
C LEU A 47 2.55 4.43 -1.28
N PHE A 48 3.45 4.12 -2.21
CA PHE A 48 4.20 5.09 -3.00
C PHE A 48 3.98 4.79 -4.48
N ILE A 49 3.82 5.84 -5.29
CA ILE A 49 3.74 5.73 -6.74
C ILE A 49 4.73 6.72 -7.35
N ASN A 50 5.73 6.19 -8.07
CA ASN A 50 6.91 6.92 -8.56
C ASN A 50 7.60 7.71 -7.42
N ASP A 51 7.87 7.03 -6.30
CA ASP A 51 8.46 7.59 -5.08
C ASP A 51 7.63 8.68 -4.36
N TYR A 52 6.44 9.03 -4.87
CA TYR A 52 5.52 9.92 -4.18
C TYR A 52 4.62 9.14 -3.22
N GLN A 53 4.72 9.45 -1.93
CA GLN A 53 3.84 8.90 -0.91
C GLN A 53 2.37 9.29 -1.16
N GLN A 54 1.47 8.31 -1.06
CA GLN A 54 0.05 8.51 -1.25
C GLN A 54 -0.68 8.84 0.07
N ILE A 55 -1.84 9.49 -0.04
CA ILE A 55 -2.55 10.07 1.12
C ILE A 55 -3.26 9.02 2.00
N ILE A 56 -3.52 7.82 1.47
CA ILE A 56 -4.18 6.72 2.17
C ILE A 56 -3.20 5.59 2.43
N PHE A 57 -3.00 5.29 3.71
CA PHE A 57 -2.21 4.16 4.18
C PHE A 57 -3.08 3.16 4.96
N ALA A 58 -2.55 1.97 5.25
CA ALA A 58 -3.19 1.03 6.16
C ALA A 58 -2.51 1.06 7.53
N SER A 59 -3.31 0.98 8.59
CA SER A 59 -2.87 1.07 9.98
C SER A 59 -3.35 -0.14 10.78
N GLY A 60 -2.51 -0.63 11.68
CA GLY A 60 -2.80 -1.78 12.54
C GLY A 60 -2.54 -3.13 11.89
N ILE A 61 -1.68 -3.20 10.86
CA ILE A 61 -1.37 -4.46 10.17
C ILE A 61 -0.81 -5.53 11.15
N PRO A 62 -1.00 -6.83 10.87
CA PRO A 62 -0.58 -7.92 11.76
C PRO A 62 0.96 -7.99 11.92
N GLU A 63 1.42 -8.85 12.84
CA GLU A 63 2.85 -9.04 13.13
C GLU A 63 3.62 -9.74 12.01
N SER A 64 2.91 -10.50 11.19
CA SER A 64 3.44 -11.16 10.00
C SER A 64 2.62 -10.75 8.79
N VAL A 65 3.30 -10.38 7.70
CA VAL A 65 2.69 -9.94 6.45
C VAL A 65 3.40 -10.58 5.27
N GLN A 66 2.65 -10.79 4.20
CA GLN A 66 3.18 -11.23 2.92
C GLN A 66 2.80 -10.20 1.85
N PHE A 67 3.76 -9.85 0.99
CA PHE A 67 3.50 -9.05 -0.19
C PHE A 67 2.91 -9.93 -1.29
N TRP A 68 1.85 -9.45 -1.93
CA TRP A 68 1.20 -10.11 -3.04
C TRP A 68 0.69 -9.07 -4.03
N PHE A 69 0.48 -9.49 -5.27
CA PHE A 69 -0.14 -8.68 -6.32
C PHE A 69 -1.08 -9.56 -7.14
N LYS A 70 -2.06 -8.94 -7.79
CA LYS A 70 -3.04 -9.61 -8.63
C LYS A 70 -3.05 -8.94 -10.00
N LEU A 71 -2.96 -9.76 -11.04
CA LEU A 71 -3.15 -9.39 -12.43
C LEU A 71 -4.59 -9.74 -12.81
N ASN A 72 -5.33 -8.82 -13.42
CA ASN A 72 -6.78 -8.99 -13.67
C ASN A 72 -7.10 -9.29 -15.13
N TYR A 73 -6.30 -8.77 -16.06
CA TYR A 73 -6.55 -8.86 -17.48
C TYR A 73 -5.48 -9.67 -18.20
N GLN A 74 -5.85 -10.20 -19.36
CA GLN A 74 -4.91 -10.86 -20.25
C GLN A 74 -3.82 -9.86 -20.66
N ASN A 75 -2.56 -10.30 -20.61
CA ASN A 75 -1.36 -9.51 -20.88
C ASN A 75 -0.97 -8.49 -19.81
N ASP A 76 -1.70 -8.40 -18.69
CA ASP A 76 -1.18 -7.71 -17.50
C ASP A 76 0.15 -8.34 -17.11
N SER A 77 1.15 -7.51 -16.85
CA SER A 77 2.44 -7.98 -16.35
C SER A 77 3.03 -6.95 -15.40
N VAL A 78 3.83 -7.43 -14.45
CA VAL A 78 4.57 -6.59 -13.52
C VAL A 78 5.98 -7.14 -13.41
N THR A 79 6.94 -6.25 -13.18
CA THR A 79 8.31 -6.62 -12.87
C THR A 79 8.60 -6.29 -11.41
N VAL A 80 9.07 -7.26 -10.63
CA VAL A 80 9.52 -7.01 -9.26
C VAL A 80 10.90 -6.35 -9.33
N VAL A 81 10.95 -5.05 -9.03
CA VAL A 81 12.19 -4.26 -9.12
C VAL A 81 13.10 -4.45 -7.91
N SER A 82 12.55 -4.48 -6.69
CA SER A 82 13.34 -4.67 -5.47
C SER A 82 12.50 -5.14 -4.28
N LEU A 83 13.14 -5.84 -3.36
CA LEU A 83 12.65 -6.08 -2.00
C LEU A 83 13.81 -5.83 -1.04
N LYS A 84 13.69 -4.81 -0.19
CA LYS A 84 14.77 -4.41 0.72
C LYS A 84 14.24 -4.07 2.10
N ARG A 85 15.06 -4.34 3.11
CA ARG A 85 14.83 -3.88 4.48
C ARG A 85 15.39 -2.47 4.64
N LEU A 86 14.57 -1.55 5.10
CA LEU A 86 14.98 -0.17 5.37
C LEU A 86 15.41 -0.03 6.84
N ASN A 87 16.46 0.76 7.09
CA ASN A 87 16.93 1.04 8.44
C ASN A 87 16.05 2.06 9.18
N ARG A 88 15.49 3.00 8.42
CA ARG A 88 14.56 4.04 8.89
C ARG A 88 13.36 4.10 7.95
N PRO A 89 12.15 4.42 8.45
CA PRO A 89 10.99 4.66 7.59
C PRO A 89 11.27 5.80 6.62
N THR A 90 10.80 5.67 5.38
CA THR A 90 10.77 6.80 4.43
C THR A 90 9.42 7.48 4.39
N SER A 91 8.37 6.82 4.91
CA SER A 91 7.07 7.45 5.05
C SER A 91 7.11 8.64 6.01
N VAL A 92 6.52 9.76 5.59
CA VAL A 92 6.36 10.98 6.37
C VAL A 92 4.89 11.20 6.73
N LYS A 93 4.61 11.99 7.77
CA LYS A 93 3.24 12.40 8.09
C LYS A 93 2.78 13.43 7.08
N ILE A 94 1.65 13.19 6.42
CA ILE A 94 1.09 14.12 5.42
C ILE A 94 -0.15 14.82 6.00
N PRO A 95 -0.32 16.14 5.81
CA PRO A 95 -1.57 16.82 6.18
C PRO A 95 -2.79 16.15 5.53
N ARG A 96 -3.83 15.89 6.33
CA ARG A 96 -5.09 15.26 5.90
C ARG A 96 -4.93 13.82 5.37
N GLU A 97 -3.84 13.14 5.75
CA GLU A 97 -3.71 11.70 5.52
C GLU A 97 -4.92 10.95 6.11
N LYS A 98 -5.32 9.91 5.40
CA LYS A 98 -6.40 9.02 5.82
C LYS A 98 -5.81 7.64 6.01
N TYR A 99 -6.45 6.83 6.83
CA TYR A 99 -6.08 5.43 6.94
C TYR A 99 -7.27 4.51 6.81
N VAL A 100 -6.99 3.30 6.34
CA VAL A 100 -7.84 2.13 6.50
C VAL A 100 -7.29 1.35 7.69
N LYS A 101 -8.15 1.08 8.67
CA LYS A 101 -7.76 0.29 9.86
C LYS A 101 -7.91 -1.19 9.53
N TRP A 102 -6.91 -1.99 9.92
CA TRP A 102 -7.00 -3.45 9.89
C TRP A 102 -7.94 -3.93 11.02
N GLU A 103 -9.05 -4.58 10.65
CA GLU A 103 -10.14 -5.03 11.53
C GLU A 103 -10.72 -6.38 11.09
#